data_AF-I1ST58-F1
#
_entry.id   AF-I1ST58-F1
#
_cell.length_a   1.000
_cell.length_b   1.000
_cell.length_c   1.000
_cell.angle_alpha   90.00
_cell.angle_beta   90.00
_cell.angle_gamma   90.00
#
_symmetry.space_group_name_H-M   'P 1'
#
loop_
_entity.id
_entity.type
_entity.pdbx_description
1 polymer ?
#
loop_
_entity_poly.entity_id
_entity_poly.type
_entity_poly.pdbx_seq_one_letter_code
_entity_poly.pdbx_strand_id
1 'polypeptide(L)'
;QTALVVLLAYVGAFVPADAATIGPIDRIFTRIGAADDLAGGRSTFMVEMTEAAAILHRATPNSLVLMDEIGRGTSTFDGLALAWAIARHLLSHNRSHTLFATHYFELTQLPQEFAQAANVHLSAVEHGDGIVFLHAVQEGPASQSYGLQVAQLARRAQPVIRAARKRLAWLEQHSADTGATPQLDLFALP
;
A
#
# COMPACT_ATOMS: atom_id res chain seq x y z
N GLN A 1 0.93 -11.81 7.93
CA GLN A 1 0.45 -12.30 9.24
C GLN A 1 -1.03 -12.66 9.22
N THR A 2 -1.93 -11.73 8.89
CA THR A 2 -3.39 -11.93 8.94
C THR A 2 -3.89 -13.19 8.23
N ALA A 3 -3.50 -13.41 6.97
CA ALA A 3 -3.91 -14.62 6.23
C ALA A 3 -3.44 -15.93 6.88
N LEU A 4 -2.26 -15.95 7.49
CA LEU A 4 -1.76 -17.15 8.19
C LEU A 4 -2.56 -17.41 9.46
N VAL A 5 -2.92 -16.37 10.22
CA VAL A 5 -3.79 -16.50 11.41
C VAL A 5 -5.15 -17.07 11.02
N VAL A 6 -5.76 -16.56 9.94
CA VAL A 6 -7.02 -17.10 9.42
C VAL A 6 -6.85 -18.56 8.98
N LEU A 7 -5.82 -18.86 8.19
CA LEU A 7 -5.57 -20.23 7.73
C LEU A 7 -5.41 -21.22 8.90
N LEU A 8 -4.59 -20.86 9.90
CA LEU A 8 -4.36 -21.69 11.10
C LEU A 8 -5.65 -21.96 11.87
N ALA A 9 -6.50 -20.95 12.06
CA ALA A 9 -7.79 -21.13 12.71
C ALA A 9 -8.70 -22.09 11.93
N TYR A 10 -8.72 -21.99 10.60
CA TYR A 10 -9.55 -22.83 9.73
C TYR A 10 -9.06 -24.28 9.60
N VAL A 11 -7.79 -24.55 9.90
CA VAL A 11 -7.28 -25.94 10.03
C VAL A 11 -7.41 -26.50 11.45
N GLY A 12 -8.00 -25.73 12.38
CA GLY A 12 -8.20 -26.15 13.78
C GLY A 12 -6.94 -26.05 14.65
N ALA A 13 -5.92 -25.31 14.22
CA ALA A 13 -4.70 -25.08 15.00
C ALA A 13 -4.84 -23.88 15.94
N PHE A 14 -3.99 -23.83 16.98
CA PHE A 14 -3.76 -22.60 17.73
C PHE A 14 -3.17 -21.51 16.82
N VAL A 15 -3.54 -20.26 17.09
CA VAL A 15 -3.06 -19.11 16.34
C VAL A 15 -2.06 -18.29 17.17
N PRO A 16 -1.07 -17.62 16.54
CA PRO A 16 -0.08 -16.81 17.25
C PRO A 16 -0.67 -15.43 17.61
N ALA A 17 -1.53 -15.38 18.63
CA ALA A 17 -2.11 -14.16 19.20
C ALA A 17 -2.53 -14.40 20.65
N ASP A 18 -2.57 -13.34 21.47
CA ASP A 18 -3.10 -13.41 22.85
C ASP A 18 -4.59 -13.79 22.86
N ALA A 19 -5.34 -13.29 21.86
CA ALA A 19 -6.72 -13.68 21.57
C ALA A 19 -7.02 -13.44 20.08
N ALA A 20 -7.91 -14.25 19.49
CA ALA A 20 -8.38 -14.05 18.12
C ALA A 20 -9.85 -14.44 17.98
N THR A 21 -10.66 -13.55 17.41
CA THR A 21 -12.04 -13.83 16.99
C THR A 21 -12.10 -13.73 15.47
N ILE A 22 -12.39 -14.85 14.81
CA ILE A 22 -12.33 -14.96 13.34
C ILE A 22 -13.74 -15.30 12.86
N GLY A 23 -14.31 -14.43 12.03
CA GLY A 23 -15.61 -14.63 11.41
C GLY A 23 -15.58 -15.63 10.25
N PRO A 24 -16.72 -15.89 9.59
CA PRO A 24 -16.77 -16.76 8.43
C PRO A 24 -15.94 -16.18 7.27
N ILE A 25 -14.88 -16.89 6.88
CA ILE A 25 -14.07 -16.61 5.70
C ILE A 25 -14.27 -17.72 4.67
N ASP A 26 -14.68 -17.36 3.45
CA ASP A 26 -14.90 -18.33 2.37
C ASP A 26 -13.65 -18.59 1.53
N ARG A 27 -12.84 -17.55 1.30
CA ARG A 27 -11.60 -17.58 0.50
C ARG A 27 -10.61 -16.54 0.99
N ILE A 28 -9.32 -16.86 0.83
CA ILE A 28 -8.22 -15.91 1.00
C ILE A 28 -7.68 -15.61 -0.40
N PHE A 29 -7.71 -14.33 -0.77
CA PHE A 29 -7.12 -13.80 -1.99
C PHE A 29 -5.89 -12.98 -1.64
N THR A 30 -4.82 -13.16 -2.41
CA THR A 30 -3.58 -12.41 -2.23
C THR A 30 -3.09 -11.90 -3.57
N ARG A 31 -2.93 -10.59 -3.67
CA ARG A 31 -2.05 -9.96 -4.63
C ARG A 31 -0.89 -9.36 -3.84
N ILE A 32 0.06 -10.22 -3.51
CA ILE A 32 1.31 -9.86 -2.82
C ILE A 32 2.41 -10.16 -3.82
N GLY A 33 3.24 -9.16 -4.14
CA GLY A 33 4.25 -9.30 -5.18
C GLY A 33 5.16 -10.50 -4.94
N ALA A 34 5.16 -11.47 -5.84
CA ALA A 34 6.24 -12.43 -5.97
C ALA A 34 7.33 -11.80 -6.85
N ALA A 35 8.60 -12.00 -6.48
CA ALA A 35 9.75 -11.55 -7.24
C ALA A 35 9.61 -11.90 -8.74
N ASP A 36 10.02 -10.95 -9.60
CA ASP A 36 9.86 -10.96 -11.04
C ASP A 36 9.97 -12.34 -11.69
N ASP A 37 8.87 -12.83 -12.28
CA ASP A 37 8.95 -13.86 -13.32
C ASP A 37 9.25 -13.19 -14.66
N LEU A 38 10.52 -12.77 -14.80
CA LEU A 38 11.08 -12.24 -16.04
C LEU A 38 11.10 -13.27 -17.19
N ALA A 39 10.73 -14.54 -16.95
CA ALA A 39 10.85 -15.62 -17.92
C ALA A 39 9.59 -15.87 -18.77
N GLY A 40 8.45 -15.24 -18.44
CA GLY A 40 7.14 -15.56 -19.06
C GLY A 40 6.75 -14.79 -20.33
N GLY A 41 7.53 -13.80 -20.77
CA GLY A 41 7.21 -12.99 -21.97
C GLY A 41 5.93 -12.13 -21.85
N ARG A 42 5.36 -12.00 -20.66
CA ARG A 42 4.21 -11.15 -20.33
C ARG A 42 4.68 -10.00 -19.44
N SER A 43 4.15 -8.79 -19.66
CA SER A 43 4.43 -7.66 -18.78
C SER A 43 3.99 -7.99 -17.35
N THR A 44 4.88 -7.76 -16.37
CA THR A 44 4.59 -7.92 -14.93
C THR A 44 3.29 -7.19 -14.54
N PHE A 45 3.04 -6.03 -15.15
CA PHE A 45 1.82 -5.26 -14.94
C PHE A 45 0.56 -5.96 -15.48
N MET A 46 0.65 -6.67 -16.61
CA MET A 46 -0.50 -7.42 -17.14
C MET A 46 -0.85 -8.61 -16.25
N VAL A 47 0.15 -9.30 -15.69
CA VAL A 47 -0.07 -10.38 -14.72
C VAL A 47 -0.74 -9.83 -13.47
N GLU A 48 -0.24 -8.72 -12.95
CA GLU A 48 -0.81 -7.99 -11.83
C GLU A 48 -2.29 -7.62 -12.06
N MET A 49 -2.62 -7.07 -13.22
CA MET A 49 -4.02 -6.73 -13.57
C MET A 49 -4.91 -7.96 -13.73
N THR A 50 -4.37 -9.06 -14.25
CA THR A 50 -5.13 -10.32 -14.40
C THR A 50 -5.44 -10.92 -13.04
N GLU A 51 -4.49 -10.89 -12.11
CA GLU A 51 -4.69 -11.33 -10.72
C GLU A 51 -5.71 -10.45 -10.02
N ALA A 52 -5.60 -9.13 -10.13
CA ALA A 52 -6.58 -8.20 -9.56
C ALA A 52 -7.99 -8.45 -10.13
N ALA A 53 -8.12 -8.63 -11.44
CA ALA A 53 -9.40 -8.96 -12.07
C ALA A 53 -10.00 -10.27 -11.55
N ALA A 54 -9.17 -11.30 -11.36
CA ALA A 54 -9.61 -12.58 -10.81
C ALA A 54 -10.11 -12.44 -9.36
N ILE A 55 -9.46 -11.61 -8.54
CA ILE A 55 -9.89 -11.29 -7.18
C ILE A 55 -11.24 -10.56 -7.22
N LEU A 56 -11.35 -9.47 -7.98
CA LEU A 56 -12.57 -8.67 -8.05
C LEU A 56 -13.77 -9.48 -8.53
N HIS A 57 -13.56 -10.41 -9.48
CA HIS A 57 -14.64 -11.25 -10.00
C HIS A 57 -15.12 -12.33 -9.01
N ARG A 58 -14.27 -12.78 -8.09
CA ARG A 58 -14.53 -13.97 -7.26
C ARG A 58 -14.66 -13.68 -5.76
N ALA A 59 -14.24 -12.50 -5.30
CA ALA A 59 -14.33 -12.10 -3.91
C ALA A 59 -15.79 -11.86 -3.52
N THR A 60 -16.17 -12.42 -2.38
CA THR A 60 -17.49 -12.25 -1.77
C THR A 60 -17.36 -11.38 -0.51
N PRO A 61 -18.48 -10.98 0.12
CA PRO A 61 -18.42 -10.25 1.39
C PRO A 61 -17.68 -11.00 2.51
N ASN A 62 -17.60 -12.33 2.44
CA ASN A 62 -16.90 -13.17 3.41
C ASN A 62 -15.45 -13.47 2.98
N SER A 63 -14.94 -12.90 1.89
CA SER A 63 -13.58 -13.15 1.46
C SER A 63 -12.58 -12.26 2.21
N LEU A 64 -11.42 -12.83 2.57
CA LEU A 64 -10.26 -12.06 2.99
C LEU A 64 -9.42 -11.71 1.75
N VAL A 65 -9.22 -10.42 1.50
CA VAL A 65 -8.45 -9.92 0.35
C VAL A 65 -7.23 -9.15 0.84
N LEU A 66 -6.05 -9.55 0.40
CA LEU A 66 -4.80 -8.83 0.63
C LEU A 66 -4.31 -8.24 -0.69
N MET A 67 -4.35 -6.92 -0.82
CA MET A 67 -3.79 -6.18 -1.96
C MET A 67 -2.52 -5.47 -1.51
N ASP A 68 -1.42 -5.71 -2.21
CA ASP A 68 -0.12 -5.12 -1.90
C ASP A 68 0.42 -4.32 -3.09
N GLU A 69 0.40 -3.00 -2.91
CA GLU A 69 1.04 -2.01 -3.78
C GLU A 69 0.74 -2.19 -5.27
N ILE A 70 -0.55 -2.42 -5.55
CA ILE A 70 -1.12 -2.49 -6.89
C ILE A 70 -0.94 -1.15 -7.63
N GLY A 71 -0.67 -1.18 -8.93
CA GLY A 71 -0.52 -0.01 -9.81
C GLY A 71 0.93 0.43 -10.05
N ARG A 72 1.94 -0.22 -9.45
CA ARG A 72 3.34 0.21 -9.58
C ARG A 72 4.02 -0.08 -10.90
N GLY A 73 3.52 -1.05 -11.67
CA GLY A 73 4.10 -1.44 -12.96
C GLY A 73 3.76 -0.53 -14.14
N THR A 74 3.13 0.63 -13.91
CA THR A 74 2.67 1.55 -14.96
C THR A 74 2.94 3.02 -14.58
N SER A 75 2.45 3.98 -15.39
CA SER A 75 2.54 5.41 -15.08
C SER A 75 1.90 5.71 -13.71
N THR A 76 2.45 6.69 -12.98
CA THR A 76 1.98 7.00 -11.62
C THR A 76 0.49 7.32 -11.57
N PHE A 77 -0.02 8.10 -12.53
CA PHE A 77 -1.43 8.48 -12.59
C PHE A 77 -2.32 7.31 -13.02
N ASP A 78 -1.91 6.48 -13.97
CA ASP A 78 -2.68 5.29 -14.34
C ASP A 78 -2.73 4.29 -13.18
N GLY A 79 -1.59 4.10 -12.50
CA GLY A 79 -1.47 3.22 -11.34
C GLY A 79 -2.35 3.68 -10.18
N LEU A 80 -2.32 4.98 -9.87
CA LEU A 80 -3.21 5.58 -8.87
C LEU A 80 -4.68 5.42 -9.25
N ALA A 81 -5.05 5.74 -10.49
CA ALA A 81 -6.44 5.64 -10.95
C ALA A 81 -6.98 4.21 -10.86
N LEU A 82 -6.15 3.23 -11.25
CA LEU A 82 -6.50 1.81 -11.13
C LEU A 82 -6.58 1.37 -9.67
N ALA A 83 -5.59 1.69 -8.84
CA ALA A 83 -5.61 1.36 -7.42
C ALA A 83 -6.85 1.92 -6.71
N TRP A 84 -7.19 3.18 -7.02
CA TRP A 84 -8.39 3.85 -6.53
C TRP A 84 -9.67 3.12 -6.95
N ALA A 85 -9.83 2.83 -8.25
CA ALA A 85 -11.00 2.14 -8.77
C ALA A 85 -11.15 0.73 -8.19
N ILE A 86 -10.05 -0.02 -8.05
CA ILE A 86 -10.00 -1.35 -7.45
C ILE A 86 -10.43 -1.30 -5.98
N ALA A 87 -9.84 -0.39 -5.19
CA ALA A 87 -10.17 -0.24 -3.77
C ALA A 87 -11.66 0.10 -3.58
N ARG A 88 -12.21 1.01 -4.39
CA ARG A 88 -13.64 1.34 -4.38
C ARG A 88 -14.51 0.15 -4.73
N HIS A 89 -14.13 -0.65 -5.73
CA HIS A 89 -14.89 -1.84 -6.13
C HIS A 89 -14.94 -2.87 -4.99
N LEU A 90 -13.81 -3.13 -4.33
CA LEU A 90 -13.73 -4.00 -3.16
C LEU A 90 -14.61 -3.48 -2.01
N LEU A 91 -14.63 -2.17 -1.77
CA LEU A 91 -15.42 -1.54 -0.71
C LEU A 91 -16.94 -1.55 -0.97
N SER A 92 -17.35 -1.30 -2.22
CA SER A 92 -18.76 -1.04 -2.58
C SER A 92 -19.47 -2.27 -3.16
N HIS A 93 -18.79 -3.06 -3.97
CA HIS A 93 -19.38 -4.19 -4.70
C HIS A 93 -19.09 -5.52 -4.00
N ASN A 94 -17.81 -5.88 -3.83
CA ASN A 94 -17.46 -7.15 -3.17
C ASN A 94 -17.78 -7.11 -1.68
N ARG A 95 -17.54 -5.95 -1.04
CA ARG A 95 -17.67 -5.72 0.40
C ARG A 95 -16.87 -6.73 1.23
N SER A 96 -15.72 -7.15 0.69
CA SER A 96 -14.82 -8.15 1.29
C SER A 96 -13.96 -7.55 2.40
N HIS A 97 -13.49 -8.40 3.32
CA HIS A 97 -12.50 -8.04 4.33
C HIS A 97 -11.16 -7.76 3.66
N THR A 98 -10.84 -6.49 3.42
CA THR A 98 -9.71 -6.09 2.58
C THR A 98 -8.63 -5.39 3.39
N LEU A 99 -7.39 -5.88 3.29
CA LEU A 99 -6.19 -5.13 3.66
C LEU A 99 -5.53 -4.64 2.37
N PHE A 100 -5.40 -3.32 2.25
CA PHE A 100 -4.86 -2.67 1.05
C PHE A 100 -3.61 -1.88 1.42
N ALA A 101 -2.44 -2.49 1.21
CA ALA A 101 -1.16 -1.82 1.40
C ALA A 101 -0.84 -0.99 0.14
N THR A 102 -0.52 0.29 0.32
CA THR A 102 -0.27 1.20 -0.81
C THR A 102 0.69 2.32 -0.42
N HIS A 103 1.37 2.85 -1.42
CA HIS A 103 2.17 4.07 -1.33
C HIS A 103 1.41 5.31 -1.85
N TYR A 104 0.24 5.11 -2.47
CA TYR A 104 -0.63 6.19 -2.94
C TYR A 104 -1.35 6.84 -1.76
N PHE A 105 -0.90 8.03 -1.38
CA PHE A 105 -1.46 8.77 -0.25
C PHE A 105 -2.90 9.21 -0.51
N GLU A 106 -3.26 9.42 -1.78
CA GLU A 106 -4.59 9.83 -2.19
C GLU A 106 -5.64 8.84 -1.67
N LEU A 107 -5.37 7.53 -1.71
CA LEU A 107 -6.29 6.48 -1.22
C LEU A 107 -6.65 6.64 0.27
N THR A 108 -5.89 7.41 1.05
CA THR A 108 -6.23 7.74 2.44
C THR A 108 -7.49 8.60 2.57
N GLN A 109 -8.01 9.15 1.48
CA GLN A 109 -9.28 9.87 1.43
C GLN A 109 -10.49 8.93 1.36
N LEU A 110 -10.31 7.64 1.03
CA LEU A 110 -11.42 6.69 0.91
C LEU A 110 -12.31 6.57 2.16
N PRO A 111 -11.78 6.61 3.41
CA PRO A 111 -12.61 6.65 4.62
C PRO A 111 -13.55 7.85 4.74
N GLN A 112 -13.33 8.93 3.99
CA GLN A 112 -14.24 10.08 3.95
C GLN A 112 -15.51 9.75 3.15
N GLU A 113 -15.43 8.84 2.18
CA GLU A 113 -16.55 8.40 1.34
C GLU A 113 -17.16 7.07 1.81
N PHE A 114 -16.37 6.20 2.43
CA PHE A 114 -16.78 4.86 2.86
C PHE A 114 -16.58 4.70 4.37
N ALA A 115 -17.67 4.74 5.12
CA ALA A 115 -17.65 4.62 6.59
C ALA A 115 -17.05 3.30 7.10
N GLN A 116 -17.04 2.24 6.28
CA GLN A 116 -16.42 0.95 6.58
C GLN A 116 -14.92 0.89 6.29
N ALA A 117 -14.34 1.93 5.65
CA ALA A 117 -12.91 2.00 5.40
C ALA A 117 -12.21 2.71 6.56
N ALA A 118 -11.00 2.27 6.91
CA ALA A 118 -10.18 2.88 7.94
C ALA A 118 -8.73 2.95 7.47
N ASN A 119 -8.06 4.05 7.79
CA ASN A 119 -6.63 4.19 7.57
C ASN A 119 -5.86 3.64 8.76
N VAL A 120 -4.82 2.87 8.45
CA VAL A 120 -3.79 2.47 9.41
C VAL A 120 -2.42 2.62 8.74
N HIS A 121 -1.39 2.81 9.53
CA HIS A 121 -0.01 2.91 9.04
C HIS A 121 0.97 2.22 9.99
N LEU A 122 2.16 1.89 9.48
CA LEU A 122 3.26 1.43 10.32
C LEU A 122 4.00 2.63 10.90
N SER A 123 4.12 2.68 12.22
CA SER A 123 4.82 3.74 12.92
C SER A 123 6.33 3.66 12.75
N ALA A 124 6.93 4.83 12.59
CA ALA A 124 8.37 5.02 12.57
C ALA A 124 8.70 6.26 13.41
N VAL A 125 9.82 6.21 14.12
CA VAL A 125 10.29 7.31 14.98
C VAL A 125 11.64 7.78 14.48
N GLU A 126 11.79 9.10 14.34
CA GLU A 126 13.08 9.72 14.06
C GLU A 126 13.92 9.75 15.34
N HIS A 127 15.16 9.26 15.25
CA HIS A 127 16.11 9.30 16.35
C HIS A 127 17.48 9.75 15.82
N GLY A 128 17.85 11.01 16.12
CA GLY A 128 19.06 11.62 15.58
C GLY A 128 19.02 11.74 14.06
N ASP A 129 20.07 11.26 13.37
CA ASP A 129 20.17 11.23 11.90
C ASP A 129 19.55 9.97 11.27
N GLY A 130 18.72 9.22 12.00
CA GLY A 130 18.18 7.93 11.56
C GLY A 130 16.70 7.74 11.86
N ILE A 131 16.10 6.76 11.19
CA ILE A 131 14.72 6.32 11.42
C ILE A 131 14.70 4.93 12.05
N VAL A 132 13.85 4.75 13.06
CA VAL A 132 13.61 3.46 13.71
C VAL A 132 12.18 3.03 13.37
N PHE A 133 12.06 1.89 12.68
CA PHE A 133 10.75 1.27 12.41
C PHE A 133 10.27 0.54 13.65
N LEU A 134 9.15 0.98 14.22
CA LEU A 134 8.59 0.36 15.42
C LEU A 134 7.82 -0.93 15.11
N HIS A 135 7.55 -1.20 13.83
CA HIS A 135 6.70 -2.30 13.35
C HIS A 135 5.31 -2.35 14.04
N ALA A 136 4.89 -1.25 14.66
CA ALA A 136 3.61 -1.13 15.31
C ALA A 136 2.63 -0.44 14.37
N VAL A 137 1.51 -1.11 14.10
CA VAL A 137 0.39 -0.54 13.34
C VAL A 137 -0.32 0.50 14.22
N GLN A 138 -0.55 1.68 13.68
CA GLN A 138 -1.24 2.79 14.33
C GLN A 138 -2.43 3.23 13.47
N GLU A 139 -3.46 3.77 14.12
CA GLU A 139 -4.62 4.34 13.43
C GLU A 139 -4.26 5.63 12.68
N GLY A 140 -5.04 5.92 11.64
CA GLY A 140 -4.88 7.09 10.81
C GLY A 140 -3.91 6.88 9.64
N PRO A 141 -3.89 7.83 8.68
CA PRO A 141 -2.95 7.80 7.57
C PRO A 141 -1.52 8.11 8.05
N ALA A 142 -0.53 7.69 7.28
CA ALA A 142 0.86 8.11 7.52
C ALA A 142 1.00 9.63 7.35
N SER A 143 1.76 10.31 8.20
CA SER A 143 1.93 11.77 8.12
C SER A 143 2.91 12.23 7.04
N GLN A 144 3.81 11.35 6.59
CA GLN A 144 4.92 11.69 5.70
C GLN A 144 5.54 10.43 5.06
N SER A 145 6.17 10.62 3.89
CA SER A 145 6.99 9.58 3.24
C SER A 145 8.42 9.64 3.77
N TYR A 146 8.95 8.50 4.18
CA TYR A 146 10.30 8.41 4.77
C TYR A 146 11.39 8.02 3.77
N GLY A 147 11.14 8.12 2.46
CA GLY A 147 12.04 7.59 1.43
C GLY A 147 13.49 8.08 1.54
N LEU A 148 13.71 9.37 1.81
CA LEU A 148 15.07 9.93 1.99
C LEU A 148 15.70 9.50 3.32
N GLN A 149 14.92 9.38 4.38
CA GLN A 149 15.35 8.91 5.70
C GLN A 149 15.75 7.43 5.66
N VAL A 150 15.02 6.61 4.89
CA VAL A 150 15.41 5.21 4.62
C VAL A 150 16.71 5.15 3.82
N ALA A 151 16.88 6.00 2.81
CA ALA A 151 18.13 6.08 2.05
C ALA A 151 19.33 6.50 2.93
N GLN A 152 19.10 7.28 4.00
CA GLN A 152 20.13 7.65 4.99
C GLN A 152 20.61 6.47 5.82
N LEU A 153 19.74 5.51 6.14
CA LEU A 153 20.13 4.27 6.82
C LEU A 153 21.13 3.46 6.00
N ALA A 154 21.07 3.52 4.67
CA ALA A 154 22.01 2.81 3.80
C ALA A 154 23.43 3.39 3.86
N ARG A 155 23.66 4.59 4.43
CA ARG A 155 24.95 5.25 4.75
C ARG A 155 26.00 5.36 3.62
N ARG A 156 25.73 4.88 2.41
CA ARG A 156 26.74 4.67 1.35
C ARG A 156 26.91 5.83 0.37
N ALA A 157 26.00 6.80 0.32
CA ALA A 157 26.04 7.87 -0.70
C ALA A 157 25.54 9.24 -0.19
N GLN A 158 26.19 9.79 0.84
CA GLN A 158 25.83 11.10 1.42
C GLN A 158 25.71 12.25 0.39
N PRO A 159 26.57 12.36 -0.65
CA PRO A 159 26.39 13.37 -1.69
C PRO A 159 25.05 13.23 -2.45
N VAL A 160 24.63 11.99 -2.74
CA VAL A 160 23.36 11.69 -3.43
C VAL A 160 22.17 12.08 -2.55
N ILE A 161 22.22 11.73 -1.26
CA ILE A 161 21.15 12.07 -0.31
C ILE A 161 21.00 13.59 -0.18
N ARG A 162 22.10 14.34 -0.10
CA ARG A 162 22.07 15.80 -0.07
C ARG A 162 21.48 16.39 -1.35
N ALA A 163 21.84 15.85 -2.52
CA ALA A 163 21.28 16.28 -3.79
C ALA A 163 19.78 15.97 -3.88
N ALA A 164 19.36 14.78 -3.44
CA ALA A 164 17.97 14.36 -3.43
C ALA A 164 17.12 15.22 -2.46
N ARG A 165 17.65 15.58 -1.28
CA ARG A 165 16.98 16.51 -0.34
C ARG A 165 16.78 17.90 -0.96
N LYS A 166 17.80 18.43 -1.66
CA LYS A 166 17.66 19.71 -2.39
C LYS A 166 16.60 19.63 -3.49
N ARG A 167 16.56 18.51 -4.22
CA ARG A 167 15.56 18.30 -5.28
C ARG A 167 14.15 18.17 -4.70
N LEU A 168 13.97 17.46 -3.59
CA LEU A 168 12.68 17.34 -2.91
C LEU A 168 12.15 18.71 -2.47
N ALA A 169 12.98 19.50 -1.79
CA ALA A 169 12.60 20.85 -1.35
C ALA A 169 12.23 21.77 -2.54
N TRP A 170 12.92 21.63 -3.67
CA TRP A 170 12.56 22.35 -4.90
C TRP A 170 11.20 21.90 -5.43
N LEU A 171 10.94 20.59 -5.50
CA LEU A 171 9.65 20.07 -5.97
C LEU A 171 8.51 20.55 -5.06
N GLU A 172 8.63 20.40 -3.74
CA GLU A 172 7.61 20.84 -2.77
C GLU A 172 7.27 22.34 -2.87
N GLN A 173 8.28 23.19 -3.12
CA GLN A 173 8.08 24.62 -3.32
C GLN A 173 7.31 24.94 -4.60
N HIS A 174 7.54 24.18 -5.68
CA HIS A 174 6.89 24.42 -6.97
C HIS A 174 5.53 23.75 -7.07
N SER A 175 5.24 22.73 -6.24
CA SER A 175 3.90 22.12 -6.11
C SER A 175 2.90 23.02 -5.38
N ALA A 176 3.37 23.91 -4.51
CA ALA A 176 2.51 24.76 -3.69
C ALA A 176 1.82 25.89 -4.48
N ASP A 177 2.38 26.32 -5.62
CA ASP A 177 1.83 27.38 -6.47
C ASP A 177 0.68 26.91 -7.37
N THR A 178 0.50 25.59 -7.55
CA THR A 178 -0.50 24.98 -8.44
C THR A 178 -1.82 24.60 -7.74
N GLY A 179 -1.97 24.87 -6.44
CA GLY A 179 -3.19 24.54 -5.68
C GLY A 179 -3.45 23.03 -5.53
N ALA A 180 -2.50 22.20 -5.93
CA ALA A 180 -2.53 20.75 -5.81
C ALA A 180 -1.79 20.34 -4.53
N THR A 181 -2.31 19.35 -3.80
CA THR A 181 -1.64 18.72 -2.66
C THR A 181 -0.15 18.45 -2.98
N PRO A 182 0.80 18.79 -2.09
CA PRO A 182 2.24 18.87 -2.40
C PRO A 182 2.90 17.56 -2.90
N GLN A 183 2.21 16.43 -2.81
CA GLN A 183 2.68 15.14 -3.32
C GLN A 183 2.32 14.88 -4.79
N LEU A 184 1.37 15.63 -5.37
CA LEU A 184 0.89 15.46 -6.76
C LEU A 184 1.95 15.80 -7.82
N ASP A 185 2.91 16.68 -7.50
CA ASP A 185 3.87 17.20 -8.50
C ASP A 185 5.25 16.52 -8.44
N LEU A 186 5.51 15.65 -7.45
CA LEU A 186 6.79 14.94 -7.36
C LEU A 186 7.03 13.97 -8.53
N PHE A 187 5.96 13.66 -9.27
CA PHE A 187 5.92 12.67 -10.36
C PHE A 187 5.30 13.21 -11.67
N ALA A 188 5.08 14.51 -11.78
CA ALA A 188 4.67 15.10 -13.06
C ALA A 188 5.84 15.04 -14.06
N LEU A 189 5.54 14.59 -15.29
CA LEU A 189 6.52 14.55 -16.39
C LEU A 189 6.92 15.99 -16.81
N PRO A 190 8.16 16.19 -17.33
CA PRO A 190 8.70 17.50 -17.68
C PRO A 190 7.94 18.22 -18.80
#